data_AF-G2Q8Y2-F1
#
_entry.id   AF-G2Q8Y2-F1
#
_cell.length_a   1.000
_cell.length_b   1.000
_cell.length_c   1.000
_cell.angle_alpha   90.00
_cell.angle_beta   90.00
_cell.angle_gamma   90.00
#
_symmetry.space_group_name_H-M   'P 1'
#
loop_
_entity.id
_entity.type
_entity.pdbx_description
1 polymer ?
#
loop_
_entity_poly.entity_id
_entity_poly.type
_entity_poly.pdbx_seq_one_letter_code
_entity_poly.pdbx_strand_id
1 'polypeptide(L)'
;MATADSTTAPAPAPWYAAYPAPKSEVVTISREEVLEMLKTTPLEKRDFVLVDLRRNDFEGGTIRGSINLPAQSLPLTLPSVYATFKAAGMRKVIFYCGSSTGRGSRAMGWLADHIAEVGDKDMKSLALAGGIKGWAAAGPEYVAWMDGYDAAVWEKAGTGC
;
A
#
# COMPACT_ATOMS: atom_id res chain seq x y z
N MET A 1 -42.95 -9.07 33.34
CA MET A 1 -42.27 -7.94 32.67
C MET A 1 -41.07 -8.56 31.94
N ALA A 2 -41.22 -8.89 30.66
CA ALA A 2 -40.20 -9.60 29.89
C ALA A 2 -39.20 -8.60 29.32
N THR A 3 -37.93 -8.76 29.66
CA THR A 3 -36.81 -8.00 29.10
C THR A 3 -36.55 -8.48 27.68
N ALA A 4 -36.70 -7.58 26.71
CA ALA A 4 -36.34 -7.85 25.32
C ALA A 4 -34.82 -7.89 25.19
N ASP A 5 -34.30 -9.07 24.88
CA ASP A 5 -32.89 -9.29 24.57
C ASP A 5 -32.59 -8.72 23.18
N SER A 6 -31.76 -7.68 23.13
CA SER A 6 -31.40 -7.03 21.88
C SER A 6 -30.28 -7.83 21.22
N THR A 7 -30.64 -8.79 20.37
CA THR A 7 -29.69 -9.52 19.53
C THR A 7 -29.10 -8.58 18.47
N THR A 8 -27.92 -8.03 18.72
CA THR A 8 -27.14 -7.29 17.72
C THR A 8 -26.68 -8.24 16.62
N ALA A 9 -27.09 -8.01 15.38
CA ALA A 9 -26.63 -8.79 14.24
C ALA A 9 -25.10 -8.67 14.06
N PRO A 10 -24.39 -9.74 13.62
CA PRO A 10 -22.95 -9.70 13.45
C PRO A 10 -22.54 -8.70 12.36
N ALA A 11 -21.42 -8.01 12.59
CA ALA A 11 -20.86 -7.08 11.62
C ALA A 11 -20.51 -7.80 10.31
N PRO A 12 -20.70 -7.16 9.14
CA PRO A 12 -20.39 -7.77 7.86
C PRO A 12 -18.90 -8.12 7.78
N ALA A 13 -18.60 -9.25 7.15
CA ALA A 13 -17.23 -9.69 6.93
C ALA A 13 -16.43 -8.62 6.15
N PRO A 14 -15.13 -8.45 6.43
CA PRO A 14 -14.31 -7.54 5.67
C PRO A 14 -14.21 -7.98 4.21
N TRP A 15 -14.13 -7.03 3.28
CA TRP A 15 -14.11 -7.30 1.83
C TRP A 15 -13.04 -8.32 1.39
N TYR A 16 -11.88 -8.33 2.07
CA TYR A 16 -10.77 -9.23 1.73
C TYR A 16 -11.02 -10.68 2.13
N ALA A 17 -12.05 -10.96 2.95
CA ALA A 17 -12.40 -12.33 3.34
C ALA A 17 -12.94 -13.16 2.16
N ALA A 18 -13.31 -12.52 1.05
CA ALA A 18 -13.67 -13.20 -0.20
C ALA A 18 -12.46 -13.79 -0.94
N TYR A 19 -11.23 -13.49 -0.51
CA TYR A 19 -9.99 -13.91 -1.16
C TYR A 19 -9.11 -14.72 -0.19
N PRO A 20 -8.27 -15.64 -0.71
CA PRO A 20 -7.31 -16.36 0.11
C PRO A 20 -6.37 -15.40 0.85
N ALA A 21 -6.04 -15.74 2.10
CA ALA A 21 -4.97 -15.05 2.82
C ALA A 21 -3.63 -15.29 2.12
N PRO A 22 -2.76 -14.28 2.03
CA PRO A 22 -1.39 -14.49 1.55
C PRO A 22 -0.64 -15.52 2.39
N LYS A 23 0.20 -16.31 1.73
CA LYS A 23 1.06 -17.32 2.37
C LYS A 23 2.42 -16.74 2.73
N SER A 24 2.91 -15.80 1.93
CA SER A 24 4.20 -15.14 2.13
C SER A 24 4.23 -14.29 3.40
N GLU A 25 5.36 -14.34 4.11
CA GLU A 25 5.61 -13.49 5.27
C GLU A 25 5.66 -12.01 4.89
N VAL A 26 5.33 -11.14 5.84
CA VAL A 26 5.31 -9.70 5.58
C VAL A 26 6.74 -9.15 5.47
N VAL A 27 7.13 -8.76 4.25
CA VAL A 27 8.39 -8.06 4.00
C VAL A 27 8.14 -6.56 3.85
N THR A 28 8.84 -5.76 4.65
CA THR A 28 8.71 -4.30 4.65
C THR A 28 9.98 -3.59 4.18
N ILE A 29 9.80 -2.40 3.64
CA ILE A 29 10.88 -1.42 3.37
C ILE A 29 10.64 -0.16 4.19
N SER A 30 11.72 0.45 4.71
CA SER A 30 11.64 1.69 5.49
C SER A 30 11.35 2.90 4.61
N ARG A 31 10.80 3.97 5.21
CA ARG A 31 10.57 5.24 4.48
C ARG A 31 11.89 5.92 4.12
N GLU A 32 12.91 5.75 4.95
CA GLU A 32 14.26 6.26 4.76
C GLU A 32 14.89 5.66 3.49
N GLU A 33 14.83 4.32 3.35
CA GLU A 33 15.29 3.63 2.14
C GLU A 33 14.52 4.07 0.89
N VAL A 34 13.20 4.18 0.98
CA VAL A 34 12.38 4.64 -0.16
C VAL A 34 12.73 6.07 -0.54
N LEU A 35 12.89 6.98 0.41
CA LEU A 35 13.27 8.36 0.15
C LEU A 35 14.64 8.44 -0.54
N GLU A 36 15.60 7.64 -0.11
CA GLU A 36 16.92 7.58 -0.75
C GLU A 36 16.81 7.05 -2.19
N MET A 37 16.03 6.00 -2.43
CA MET A 37 15.75 5.50 -3.78
C MET A 37 15.10 6.55 -4.68
N LEU A 38 14.14 7.34 -4.14
CA LEU A 38 13.48 8.43 -4.87
C LEU A 38 14.44 9.55 -5.27
N LYS A 39 15.36 9.93 -4.37
CA LYS A 39 16.37 10.99 -4.59
C LYS A 39 17.46 10.58 -5.57
N THR A 40 17.91 9.33 -5.48
CA THR A 40 19.04 8.81 -6.28
C THR A 40 18.64 8.37 -7.67
N THR A 41 17.38 7.97 -7.87
CA THR A 41 16.90 7.42 -9.14
C THR A 41 15.72 8.23 -9.68
N PRO A 42 15.92 9.00 -10.78
CA PRO A 42 14.84 9.76 -11.39
C PRO A 42 13.80 8.81 -11.99
N LEU A 43 12.55 9.29 -12.10
CA LEU A 43 11.36 8.45 -12.39
C LEU A 43 11.55 7.57 -13.63
N GLU A 44 12.10 8.11 -14.70
CA GLU A 44 12.32 7.44 -15.99
C GLU A 44 13.40 6.35 -15.97
N LYS A 45 14.20 6.27 -14.91
CA LYS A 45 15.26 5.26 -14.72
C LYS A 45 14.95 4.28 -13.59
N ARG A 46 13.78 4.39 -12.96
CA ARG A 46 13.43 3.53 -11.82
C ARG A 46 13.17 2.12 -12.31
N ASP A 47 13.70 1.18 -11.56
CA ASP A 47 13.37 -0.24 -11.60
C ASP A 47 12.43 -0.61 -10.44
N PHE A 48 11.73 0.38 -9.89
CA PHE A 48 10.79 0.19 -8.80
C PHE A 48 9.57 1.08 -8.97
N VAL A 49 8.44 0.62 -8.42
CA VAL A 49 7.17 1.34 -8.46
C VAL A 49 6.57 1.40 -7.06
N LEU A 50 6.04 2.57 -6.71
CA LEU A 50 5.21 2.74 -5.52
C LEU A 50 3.74 2.60 -5.90
N VAL A 51 2.99 1.81 -5.15
CA VAL A 51 1.57 1.52 -5.39
C VAL A 51 0.74 1.95 -4.18
N ASP A 52 -0.01 3.04 -4.34
CA ASP A 52 -0.97 3.52 -3.35
C ASP A 52 -2.27 2.71 -3.44
N LEU A 53 -2.61 1.99 -2.38
CA LEU A 53 -3.77 1.10 -2.31
C LEU A 53 -5.04 1.77 -1.76
N ARG A 54 -4.99 3.08 -1.48
CA ARG A 54 -6.13 3.82 -0.95
C ARG A 54 -7.20 4.01 -2.02
N ARG A 55 -8.45 4.14 -1.55
CA ARG A 55 -9.63 4.35 -2.42
C ARG A 55 -10.34 5.63 -1.97
N ASN A 56 -11.37 5.48 -1.14
CA ASN A 56 -12.10 6.61 -0.57
C ASN A 56 -11.23 7.41 0.41
N ASP A 57 -10.15 6.80 0.91
CA ASP A 57 -9.16 7.42 1.78
C ASP A 57 -7.91 7.93 1.03
N PHE A 58 -7.99 8.05 -0.30
CA PHE A 58 -6.95 8.65 -1.15
C PHE A 58 -7.03 10.19 -1.08
N GLU A 59 -6.77 10.71 0.11
CA GLU A 59 -6.82 12.14 0.44
C GLU A 59 -5.45 12.61 0.96
N GLY A 60 -5.19 13.93 0.96
CA GLY A 60 -3.95 14.49 1.51
C GLY A 60 -2.72 14.35 0.60
N GLY A 61 -2.92 13.99 -0.67
CA GLY A 61 -1.84 13.75 -1.63
C GLY A 61 -1.32 12.31 -1.61
N THR A 62 -0.29 12.06 -2.40
CA THR A 62 0.33 10.73 -2.60
C THR A 62 1.85 10.86 -2.70
N ILE A 63 2.62 9.79 -2.49
CA ILE A 63 4.08 9.86 -2.61
C ILE A 63 4.46 10.01 -4.09
N ARG A 64 5.37 10.94 -4.39
CA ARG A 64 5.73 11.32 -5.76
C ARG A 64 6.17 10.14 -6.62
N GLY A 65 5.55 10.03 -7.79
CA GLY A 65 5.79 8.94 -8.74
C GLY A 65 5.09 7.62 -8.38
N SER A 66 4.14 7.65 -7.44
CA SER A 66 3.26 6.50 -7.19
C SER A 66 2.18 6.39 -8.26
N ILE A 67 1.67 5.18 -8.45
CA ILE A 67 0.40 4.91 -9.12
C ILE A 67 -0.64 4.52 -8.07
N ASN A 68 -1.91 4.87 -8.29
CA ASN A 68 -2.99 4.47 -7.40
C ASN A 68 -3.73 3.24 -7.95
N LEU A 69 -3.68 2.13 -7.21
CA LEU A 69 -4.37 0.88 -7.52
C LEU A 69 -5.12 0.39 -6.26
N PRO A 70 -6.41 0.69 -6.10
CA PRO A 70 -7.18 0.31 -4.92
C PRO A 70 -7.09 -1.19 -4.57
N ALA A 71 -6.88 -1.50 -3.28
CA ALA A 71 -6.69 -2.88 -2.83
C ALA A 71 -7.87 -3.82 -3.15
N GLN A 72 -9.09 -3.28 -3.26
CA GLN A 72 -10.32 -4.06 -3.41
C GLN A 72 -10.42 -4.78 -4.76
N SER A 73 -9.81 -4.22 -5.81
CA SER A 73 -9.75 -4.83 -7.14
C SER A 73 -8.47 -5.62 -7.38
N LEU A 74 -7.43 -5.39 -6.57
CA LEU A 74 -6.10 -5.93 -6.80
C LEU A 74 -6.06 -7.47 -6.91
N PRO A 75 -6.73 -8.28 -6.06
CA PRO A 75 -6.71 -9.74 -6.19
C PRO A 75 -7.18 -10.25 -7.56
N LEU A 76 -8.18 -9.59 -8.15
CA LEU A 76 -8.77 -9.99 -9.43
C LEU A 76 -7.87 -9.62 -10.62
N THR A 77 -7.09 -8.54 -10.49
CA THR A 77 -6.23 -8.02 -11.56
C THR A 77 -4.75 -8.32 -11.36
N LEU A 78 -4.39 -9.05 -10.29
CA LEU A 78 -3.02 -9.27 -9.87
C LEU A 78 -2.11 -9.85 -10.99
N PRO A 79 -2.54 -10.85 -11.78
CA PRO A 79 -1.70 -11.35 -12.87
C PRO A 79 -1.40 -10.29 -13.94
N SER A 80 -2.38 -9.46 -14.30
CA SER A 80 -2.19 -8.36 -15.25
C SER A 80 -1.29 -7.26 -14.70
N VAL A 81 -1.42 -6.95 -13.41
CA VAL A 81 -0.55 -6.00 -12.71
C VAL A 81 0.90 -6.51 -12.70
N TYR A 82 1.12 -7.77 -12.34
CA TYR A 82 2.43 -8.41 -12.40
C TYR A 82 3.03 -8.36 -13.81
N ALA A 83 2.29 -8.82 -14.83
CA ALA A 83 2.77 -8.83 -16.21
C ALA A 83 3.14 -7.43 -16.70
N THR A 84 2.33 -6.42 -16.35
CA THR A 84 2.59 -5.01 -16.70
C THR A 84 3.88 -4.52 -16.05
N PHE A 85 4.06 -4.75 -14.75
CA PHE A 85 5.27 -4.33 -14.03
C PHE A 85 6.52 -5.07 -14.52
N LYS A 86 6.41 -6.37 -14.82
CA LYS A 86 7.51 -7.16 -15.37
C LYS A 86 7.92 -6.65 -16.76
N ALA A 87 6.95 -6.39 -17.63
CA ALA A 87 7.19 -5.83 -18.96
C ALA A 87 7.81 -4.42 -18.90
N ALA A 88 7.44 -3.63 -17.89
CA ALA A 88 8.05 -2.32 -17.63
C ALA A 88 9.47 -2.40 -17.01
N GLY A 89 9.98 -3.60 -16.70
CA GLY A 89 11.30 -3.79 -16.10
C GLY A 89 11.35 -3.48 -14.59
N MET A 90 10.21 -3.48 -13.90
CA MET A 90 10.18 -3.26 -12.45
C MET A 90 10.74 -4.47 -11.71
N ARG A 91 11.74 -4.23 -10.86
CA ARG A 91 12.36 -5.19 -9.94
C ARG A 91 11.81 -5.09 -8.53
N LYS A 92 11.26 -3.94 -8.11
CA LYS A 92 10.61 -3.79 -6.79
C LYS A 92 9.22 -3.17 -6.92
N VAL A 93 8.22 -3.80 -6.31
CA VAL A 93 6.86 -3.26 -6.20
C VAL A 93 6.61 -2.96 -4.74
N ILE A 94 6.42 -1.68 -4.42
CA ILE A 94 6.33 -1.18 -3.04
C ILE A 94 4.91 -0.72 -2.79
N PHE A 95 4.15 -1.52 -2.08
CA PHE A 95 2.78 -1.24 -1.72
C PHE A 95 2.68 -0.37 -0.47
N TYR A 96 1.72 0.54 -0.46
CA TYR A 96 1.35 1.25 0.76
C TYR A 96 -0.14 1.56 0.81
N CYS A 97 -0.64 1.76 2.02
CA CYS A 97 -1.96 2.34 2.26
C CYS A 97 -1.82 3.40 3.36
N GLY A 98 -2.87 3.63 4.17
CA GLY A 98 -2.78 4.51 5.33
C GLY A 98 -1.60 4.20 6.25
N SER A 99 -1.57 3.00 6.85
CA SER A 99 -0.51 2.55 7.78
C SER A 99 0.28 1.33 7.28
N SER A 100 -0.12 0.75 6.15
CA SER A 100 0.39 -0.53 5.60
C SER A 100 0.23 -1.77 6.49
N THR A 101 -0.45 -1.71 7.63
CA THR A 101 -0.71 -2.88 8.51
C THR A 101 -1.87 -3.75 8.05
N GLY A 102 -2.71 -3.26 7.13
CA GLY A 102 -3.88 -3.96 6.61
C GLY A 102 -3.80 -4.30 5.12
N ARG A 103 -4.10 -3.30 4.27
CA ARG A 103 -4.08 -3.45 2.81
C ARG A 103 -2.67 -3.65 2.25
N GLY A 104 -1.70 -2.88 2.75
CA GLY A 104 -0.30 -2.92 2.31
C GLY A 104 0.31 -4.31 2.48
N SER A 105 0.27 -4.87 3.69
CA SER A 105 0.76 -6.21 3.99
C SER A 105 0.08 -7.31 3.15
N ARG A 106 -1.25 -7.22 2.94
CA ARG A 106 -1.98 -8.18 2.11
C ARG A 106 -1.60 -8.12 0.64
N ALA A 107 -1.60 -6.92 0.05
CA ALA A 107 -1.24 -6.71 -1.35
C ALA A 107 0.19 -7.18 -1.63
N MET A 108 1.11 -6.86 -0.72
CA MET A 108 2.48 -7.33 -0.78
C MET A 108 2.52 -8.86 -0.81
N GLY A 109 1.85 -9.51 0.13
CA GLY A 109 1.84 -10.97 0.22
C GLY A 109 1.21 -11.64 -1.01
N TRP A 110 0.10 -11.11 -1.52
CA TRP A 110 -0.54 -11.65 -2.73
C TRP A 110 0.39 -11.61 -3.93
N LEU A 111 1.08 -10.48 -4.16
CA LEU A 111 2.04 -10.40 -5.26
C LEU A 111 3.25 -11.30 -5.02
N ALA A 112 3.73 -11.43 -3.77
CA ALA A 112 4.83 -12.33 -3.43
C ALA A 112 4.48 -13.80 -3.71
N ASP A 113 3.28 -14.23 -3.36
CA ASP A 113 2.78 -15.57 -3.67
C ASP A 113 2.73 -15.78 -5.19
N HIS A 114 2.21 -14.82 -5.94
CA HIS A 114 2.16 -14.90 -7.40
C HIS A 114 3.56 -14.96 -8.04
N ILE A 115 4.50 -14.13 -7.59
CA ILE A 115 5.91 -14.14 -8.02
C ILE A 115 6.53 -15.53 -7.79
N ALA A 116 6.27 -16.13 -6.63
CA ALA A 116 6.76 -17.46 -6.30
C ALA A 116 6.13 -18.54 -7.19
N GLU A 117 4.82 -18.47 -7.45
CA GLU A 117 4.07 -19.40 -8.30
C GLU A 117 4.57 -19.40 -9.76
N VAL A 118 4.90 -18.22 -10.31
CA VAL A 118 5.44 -18.10 -11.68
C VAL A 118 6.95 -18.29 -11.75
N GLY A 119 7.62 -18.49 -10.61
CA GLY A 119 9.06 -18.75 -10.54
C GLY A 119 9.97 -17.54 -10.83
N ASP A 120 9.45 -16.31 -10.75
CA ASP A 120 10.24 -15.10 -10.96
C ASP A 120 11.20 -14.86 -9.79
N LYS A 121 12.49 -14.69 -10.10
CA LYS A 121 13.56 -14.49 -9.11
C LYS A 121 14.03 -13.03 -9.05
N ASP A 122 13.58 -12.18 -9.96
CA ASP A 122 14.07 -10.80 -10.09
C ASP A 122 13.17 -9.82 -9.36
N MET A 123 11.84 -10.01 -9.45
CA MET A 123 10.88 -9.09 -8.87
C MET A 123 10.68 -9.35 -7.37
N LYS A 124 10.64 -8.27 -6.59
CA LYS A 124 10.34 -8.28 -5.15
C LYS A 124 9.06 -7.50 -4.86
N SER A 125 8.22 -8.07 -4.00
CA SER A 125 7.06 -7.40 -3.44
C SER A 125 7.37 -6.92 -2.03
N LEU A 126 7.11 -5.65 -1.73
CA LEU A 126 7.44 -5.00 -0.45
C LEU A 126 6.27 -4.15 0.03
N ALA A 127 6.14 -3.97 1.34
CA ALA A 127 5.22 -3.00 1.95
C ALA A 127 6.00 -1.83 2.57
N LEU A 128 5.59 -0.58 2.31
CA LEU A 128 6.17 0.59 2.96
C LEU A 128 5.76 0.62 4.43
N ALA A 129 6.73 0.50 5.34
CA ALA A 129 6.48 0.59 6.77
C ALA A 129 5.87 1.95 7.15
N GLY A 130 4.83 1.94 8.00
CA GLY A 130 4.11 3.15 8.43
C GLY A 130 3.16 3.74 7.39
N GLY A 131 3.20 3.27 6.14
CA GLY A 131 2.35 3.76 5.05
C GLY A 131 2.47 5.26 4.80
N ILE A 132 1.46 5.84 4.12
CA ILE A 132 1.47 7.27 3.83
C ILE A 132 1.30 8.14 5.09
N LYS A 133 0.65 7.63 6.14
CA LYS A 133 0.55 8.36 7.42
C LYS A 133 1.93 8.56 8.04
N GLY A 134 2.73 7.49 8.07
CA GLY A 134 4.10 7.54 8.56
C GLY A 134 5.02 8.40 7.68
N TRP A 135 4.73 8.51 6.39
CA TRP A 135 5.42 9.40 5.45
C TRP A 135 5.08 10.88 5.69
N ALA A 136 3.79 11.23 5.71
CA ALA A 136 3.33 12.60 5.85
C ALA A 136 3.69 13.22 7.21
N ALA A 137 3.76 12.41 8.27
CA ALA A 137 4.16 12.85 9.61
C ALA A 137 5.68 12.85 9.84
N ALA A 138 6.49 12.44 8.86
CA ALA A 138 7.93 12.24 9.04
C ALA A 138 8.76 13.54 9.02
N GLY A 139 8.16 14.65 8.59
CA GLY A 139 8.82 15.95 8.52
C GLY A 139 8.87 16.55 7.10
N PRO A 140 9.37 17.79 6.98
CA PRO A 140 9.35 18.53 5.72
C PRO A 140 10.08 17.83 4.57
N GLU A 141 11.17 17.08 4.85
CA GLU A 141 11.90 16.37 3.79
C GLU A 141 11.08 15.27 3.12
N TYR A 142 10.09 14.70 3.81
CA TYR A 142 9.18 13.69 3.26
C TYR A 142 7.98 14.34 2.56
N VAL A 143 7.43 15.41 3.16
CA VAL A 143 6.34 16.19 2.57
C VAL A 143 6.74 16.77 1.21
N ALA A 144 8.00 17.18 1.03
CA ALA A 144 8.53 17.66 -0.25
C ALA A 144 8.47 16.61 -1.39
N TRP A 145 8.35 15.33 -1.03
CA TRP A 145 8.20 14.19 -1.93
C TRP A 145 6.76 13.68 -2.00
N MET A 146 5.79 14.49 -1.62
CA MET A 146 4.38 14.24 -1.87
C MET A 146 3.88 15.13 -3.01
N ASP A 147 3.07 14.56 -3.88
CA ASP A 147 2.32 15.30 -4.89
C ASP A 147 0.89 15.54 -4.38
N GLY A 148 0.43 16.79 -4.47
CA GLY A 148 -0.88 17.20 -3.98
C GLY A 148 -1.02 17.17 -2.45
N TYR A 149 0.07 17.40 -1.72
CA TYR A 149 0.03 17.48 -0.26
C TYR A 149 -0.97 18.53 0.22
N ASP A 150 -1.89 18.10 1.09
CA ASP A 150 -2.85 18.97 1.76
C ASP A 150 -2.65 18.85 3.28
N ALA A 151 -2.06 19.88 3.88
CA ALA A 151 -1.77 19.93 5.31
C ALA A 151 -3.01 19.73 6.18
N ALA A 152 -4.17 20.24 5.74
CA ALA A 152 -5.40 20.18 6.53
C ALA A 152 -5.90 18.75 6.73
N VAL A 153 -5.61 17.83 5.80
CA VAL A 153 -5.92 16.41 5.93
C VAL A 153 -5.06 15.76 7.03
N TRP A 154 -3.79 16.14 7.12
CA TRP A 154 -2.83 15.53 8.03
C TRP A 154 -2.84 16.14 9.44
N GLU A 155 -3.13 17.43 9.57
CA GLU A 155 -3.30 18.10 10.87
C GLU A 155 -4.50 17.55 11.64
N LYS A 156 -5.63 17.31 10.96
CA LYS A 156 -6.83 16.70 11.58
C LYS A 156 -6.56 15.31 12.16
N ALA A 157 -5.64 14.56 11.57
CA ALA A 157 -5.29 13.22 12.02
C ALA A 157 -4.40 13.19 13.28
N GLY A 158 -3.81 14.33 13.68
CA GLY A 158 -2.96 14.47 14.87
C GLY A 158 -3.71 14.84 16.16
N THR A 159 -4.98 15.22 16.09
CA THR A 159 -5.78 15.69 17.25
C THR A 159 -6.50 14.58 18.03
N GLY A 160 -6.16 13.31 17.78
CA GLY A 160 -6.69 12.17 18.52
C GLY A 160 -5.69 11.66 19.55
N CYS A 161 -5.52 12.39 20.64
CA CYS A 161 -4.91 11.89 21.89
C CYS A 161 -5.93 12.15 23.01
#